data_AF-A0AAD9BQT9-F1
#
_entry.id   AF-A0AAD9BQT9-F1
#
_cell.length_a   1.000
_cell.length_b   1.000
_cell.length_c   1.000
_cell.angle_alpha   90.00
_cell.angle_beta   90.00
_cell.angle_gamma   90.00
#
_symmetry.space_group_name_H-M   'P 1'
#
loop_
_entity.id
_entity.type
_entity.pdbx_description
1 polymer ?
#
loop_
_entity_poly.entity_id
_entity_poly.type
_entity_poly.pdbx_seq_one_letter_code
_entity_poly.pdbx_strand_id
1 'polypeptide(L)'
;MRVFVCLFLVSVLGCSLAEGRVVTKCDLKKEFDNRTEGEWPKGLTGLSLAKLICHVEKASEFNTSAVNQLIPSHLRRRRRNVDESEGLSGLAKMRGSFSSVDLHQRKKRSSEPDSISEEEEEQWTLYGLFQLSDHLVCSDGATPSPDRICNVTCSALVDDDIEDDISCVFNIISKVINGGFAMGHKPEFWRMVRLLFQPECDNETAEHYFAECKDQ
;
A
#
# COMPACT_ATOMS: atom_id res chain seq x y z
N MET A 1 40.81 -34.80 40.59
CA MET A 1 39.53 -34.41 39.97
C MET A 1 39.78 -33.13 39.20
N ARG A 2 39.80 -33.18 37.86
CA ARG A 2 39.98 -31.98 37.03
C ARG A 2 38.60 -31.42 36.74
N VAL A 3 38.30 -30.27 37.35
CA VAL A 3 37.05 -29.54 37.16
C VAL A 3 37.09 -28.94 35.76
N PHE A 4 36.26 -29.47 34.85
CA PHE A 4 36.02 -28.83 33.55
C PHE A 4 35.02 -27.70 33.78
N VAL A 5 35.51 -26.47 33.85
CA VAL A 5 34.67 -25.26 33.76
C VAL A 5 34.33 -25.08 32.30
N CYS A 6 33.15 -25.55 31.90
CA CYS A 6 32.57 -25.21 30.59
C CYS A 6 32.15 -23.74 30.63
N LEU A 7 33.01 -22.86 30.12
CA LEU A 7 32.62 -21.50 29.77
C LEU A 7 31.63 -21.59 28.60
N PHE A 8 30.34 -21.61 28.93
CA PHE A 8 29.28 -21.36 27.97
C PHE A 8 29.41 -19.90 27.52
N LEU A 9 30.13 -19.69 26.42
CA LEU A 9 30.00 -18.47 25.63
C LEU A 9 28.60 -18.49 25.04
N VAL A 10 27.63 -17.92 25.77
CA VAL A 10 26.32 -17.62 25.20
C VAL A 10 26.56 -16.49 24.20
N SER A 11 26.84 -16.88 22.95
CA SER A 11 26.73 -15.99 21.81
C SER A 11 25.25 -15.62 21.69
N VAL A 12 24.88 -14.51 22.33
CA VAL A 12 23.63 -13.81 22.03
C VAL A 12 23.80 -13.25 20.62
N LEU A 13 23.54 -14.09 19.62
CA LEU A 13 23.05 -13.61 18.34
C LEU A 13 21.75 -12.91 18.67
N GLY A 14 21.83 -11.59 18.82
CA GLY A 14 20.65 -10.75 18.89
C GLY A 14 19.88 -10.96 17.60
N CYS A 15 18.86 -11.81 17.63
CA CYS A 15 17.72 -11.60 16.77
C CYS A 15 17.23 -10.21 17.13
N SER A 16 17.42 -9.24 16.24
CA SER A 16 16.55 -8.06 16.25
C SER A 16 15.14 -8.62 16.11
N LEU A 17 14.47 -8.82 17.24
CA LEU A 17 13.04 -9.03 17.26
C LEU A 17 12.51 -7.71 16.68
N ALA A 18 12.12 -7.72 15.41
CA ALA A 18 11.30 -6.64 14.88
C ALA A 18 9.99 -6.71 15.68
N GLU A 19 9.92 -5.95 16.76
CA GLU A 19 8.76 -5.91 17.63
C GLU A 19 7.75 -4.99 16.97
N GLY A 20 6.56 -5.50 16.65
CA GLY A 20 5.46 -4.66 16.20
C GLY A 20 4.79 -3.89 17.32
N ARG A 21 4.09 -2.82 16.97
CA ARG A 21 3.18 -2.12 17.87
C ARG A 21 1.89 -1.69 17.20
N VAL A 22 0.91 -1.32 18.02
CA VAL A 22 -0.31 -0.65 17.55
C VAL A 22 -0.15 0.86 17.74
N VAL A 23 -0.31 1.63 16.67
CA VAL A 23 -0.23 3.09 16.69
C VAL A 23 -1.64 3.66 16.83
N THR A 24 -1.86 4.71 17.63
CA THR A 24 -3.21 5.28 17.70
C THR A 24 -3.50 6.18 16.49
N LYS A 25 -4.77 6.35 16.14
CA LYS A 25 -5.23 7.27 15.08
C LYS A 25 -4.63 8.67 15.22
N CYS A 26 -4.58 9.18 16.46
CA CYS A 26 -4.13 10.54 16.74
C CYS A 26 -2.60 10.66 16.79
N ASP A 27 -1.90 9.64 17.26
CA ASP A 27 -0.43 9.60 17.18
C ASP A 27 0.02 9.55 15.73
N LEU A 28 -0.63 8.72 14.90
CA LEU A 28 -0.32 8.64 13.48
C LEU A 28 -0.58 9.98 12.78
N LYS A 29 -1.72 10.63 13.06
CA LYS A 29 -2.01 11.99 12.57
C LYS A 29 -0.88 12.96 12.95
N LYS A 30 -0.46 12.95 14.21
CA LYS A 30 0.60 13.84 14.72
C LYS A 30 1.94 13.62 14.02
N GLU A 31 2.32 12.38 13.74
CA GLU A 31 3.55 12.07 13.00
C GLU A 31 3.52 12.62 11.57
N PHE A 32 2.37 12.52 10.89
CA PHE A 32 2.19 13.15 9.57
C PHE A 32 2.24 14.68 9.65
N ASP A 33 1.49 15.28 10.57
CA ASP A 33 1.46 16.73 10.75
C ASP A 33 2.87 17.28 11.06
N ASN A 34 3.65 16.58 11.89
CA ASN A 34 5.01 16.97 12.22
C ASN A 34 5.94 16.98 11.00
N ARG A 35 5.82 15.98 10.11
CA ARG A 35 6.63 15.89 8.88
C ARG A 35 6.23 16.90 7.81
N THR A 36 4.99 17.36 7.82
CA THR A 36 4.47 18.28 6.79
C THR A 36 4.31 19.70 7.28
N GLU A 37 4.83 20.04 8.47
CA GLU A 37 4.59 21.33 9.13
C GLU A 37 3.08 21.64 9.23
N GLY A 38 2.24 20.61 9.37
CA GLY A 38 0.78 20.70 9.41
C GLY A 38 0.08 20.81 8.04
N GLU A 39 0.81 20.81 6.92
CA GLU A 39 0.23 20.94 5.57
C GLU A 39 0.38 19.66 4.70
N TRP A 40 -0.70 18.91 4.50
CA TRP A 40 -0.70 17.78 3.55
C TRP A 40 -0.27 18.20 2.12
N PRO A 41 0.52 17.38 1.38
CA PRO A 41 1.01 17.72 0.05
C PRO A 41 -0.09 18.20 -0.90
N LYS A 42 0.03 19.46 -1.34
CA LYS A 42 -0.87 20.11 -2.29
C LYS A 42 -0.63 19.54 -3.70
N GLY A 43 -1.70 19.32 -4.48
CA GLY A 43 -1.61 18.84 -5.86
C GLY A 43 -2.39 17.58 -6.19
N LEU A 44 -2.98 16.91 -5.17
CA LEU A 44 -3.85 15.74 -5.36
C LEU A 44 -5.28 16.07 -4.94
N THR A 45 -6.11 16.44 -5.91
CA THR A 45 -7.54 16.68 -5.65
C THR A 45 -8.22 15.37 -5.25
N GLY A 46 -8.82 15.35 -4.05
CA GLY A 46 -9.56 14.20 -3.54
C GLY A 46 -8.78 13.21 -2.66
N LEU A 47 -7.48 13.43 -2.45
CA LEU A 47 -6.68 12.71 -1.43
C LEU A 47 -6.51 13.58 -0.19
N SER A 48 -6.59 12.98 0.99
CA SER A 48 -6.39 13.68 2.27
C SER A 48 -5.73 12.74 3.29
N LEU A 49 -5.14 13.34 4.33
CA LEU A 49 -4.60 12.59 5.47
C LEU A 49 -5.69 11.73 6.14
N ALA A 50 -6.92 12.22 6.24
CA ALA A 50 -8.04 11.47 6.81
C ALA A 50 -8.35 10.20 6.02
N LYS A 51 -8.38 10.29 4.69
CA LYS A 51 -8.60 9.12 3.81
C LYS A 51 -7.49 8.08 3.94
N LEU A 52 -6.24 8.53 4.01
CA LEU A 52 -5.09 7.64 4.21
C LEU A 52 -5.15 6.94 5.58
N ILE A 53 -5.40 7.70 6.66
CA ILE A 53 -5.47 7.11 8.01
C ILE A 53 -6.70 6.21 8.16
N CYS A 54 -7.80 6.49 7.46
CA CYS A 54 -8.93 5.56 7.33
C CYS A 54 -8.51 4.24 6.66
N HIS A 55 -7.69 4.28 5.61
CA HIS A 55 -7.13 3.05 5.03
C HIS A 55 -6.35 2.24 6.06
N VAL A 56 -5.46 2.87 6.84
CA VAL A 56 -4.71 2.20 7.92
C VAL A 56 -5.66 1.53 8.93
N GLU A 57 -6.70 2.23 9.38
CA GLU A 57 -7.70 1.66 10.29
C GLU A 57 -8.35 0.40 9.71
N LYS A 58 -8.76 0.42 8.45
CA LYS A 58 -9.46 -0.71 7.83
C LYS A 58 -8.56 -1.86 7.40
N ALA A 59 -7.30 -1.57 7.06
CA ALA A 59 -6.40 -2.51 6.40
C ALA A 59 -5.43 -3.20 7.37
N SER A 60 -4.99 -2.49 8.41
CA SER A 60 -4.04 -3.01 9.41
C SER A 60 -4.54 -2.88 10.85
N GLU A 61 -5.68 -2.21 11.09
CA GLU A 61 -6.14 -1.86 12.45
C GLU A 61 -5.04 -1.13 13.25
N PHE A 62 -4.25 -0.33 12.53
CA PHE A 62 -3.06 0.37 13.04
C PHE A 62 -1.95 -0.52 13.63
N ASN A 63 -1.92 -1.80 13.29
CA ASN A 63 -0.86 -2.72 13.68
C ASN A 63 0.33 -2.62 12.70
N THR A 64 1.50 -2.24 13.20
CA THR A 64 2.71 -2.11 12.37
C THR A 64 3.18 -3.48 11.86
N SER A 65 2.98 -4.58 12.59
CA SER A 65 3.36 -5.92 12.10
C SER A 65 2.31 -6.60 11.23
N ALA A 66 1.31 -5.88 10.71
CA ALA A 66 0.29 -6.46 9.87
C ALA A 66 0.88 -6.94 8.52
N VAL A 67 0.67 -8.22 8.21
CA VAL A 67 1.06 -8.82 6.92
C VAL A 67 -0.15 -9.52 6.31
N ASN A 68 -0.50 -9.16 5.07
CA ASN A 68 -1.64 -9.73 4.37
C ASN A 68 -1.28 -10.18 2.95
N GLN A 69 -2.05 -11.11 2.41
CA GLN A 69 -1.92 -11.55 1.02
C GLN A 69 -3.05 -10.97 0.17
N LEU A 70 -2.70 -10.52 -1.03
CA LEU A 70 -3.62 -9.96 -2.00
C LEU A 70 -3.37 -10.57 -3.37
N ILE A 71 -4.44 -11.02 -4.04
CA ILE A 71 -4.40 -11.37 -5.45
C ILE A 71 -5.00 -10.20 -6.25
N PRO A 72 -4.18 -9.39 -6.96
CA PRO A 72 -4.65 -8.14 -7.58
C PRO A 72 -5.67 -8.36 -8.71
N SER A 73 -5.71 -9.54 -9.32
CA SER A 73 -6.69 -9.91 -10.35
C SER A 73 -8.14 -9.80 -9.83
N HIS A 74 -8.37 -10.07 -8.54
CA HIS A 74 -9.69 -10.02 -7.90
C HIS A 74 -10.19 -8.59 -7.67
N LEU A 75 -9.32 -7.59 -7.65
CA LEU A 75 -9.70 -6.17 -7.55
C LEU A 75 -10.56 -5.70 -8.74
N ARG A 76 -10.60 -6.46 -9.86
CA ARG A 76 -11.37 -6.11 -11.06
C ARG A 76 -12.86 -6.46 -11.00
N ARG A 77 -13.32 -7.34 -10.09
CA ARG A 77 -14.69 -7.89 -10.16
C ARG A 77 -15.78 -6.99 -9.57
N ARG A 78 -15.45 -5.94 -8.81
CA ARG A 78 -16.45 -5.02 -8.21
C ARG A 78 -16.67 -3.76 -9.06
N ARG A 79 -17.01 -3.92 -10.33
CA ARG A 79 -17.62 -2.83 -11.13
C ARG A 79 -19.13 -3.09 -11.19
N ARG A 80 -19.81 -2.88 -10.06
CA ARG A 80 -21.27 -2.72 -10.05
C ARG A 80 -21.58 -1.33 -10.59
N ASN A 81 -22.60 -1.21 -11.44
CA ASN A 81 -23.22 0.06 -11.82
C ASN A 81 -23.50 0.86 -10.54
N VAL A 82 -22.79 1.97 -10.35
CA VAL A 82 -23.09 2.96 -9.31
C VAL A 82 -22.94 4.31 -10.00
N ASP A 83 -24.02 5.09 -9.91
CA ASP A 83 -24.16 6.46 -10.37
C ASP A 83 -22.98 7.34 -9.95
N GLU A 84 -22.60 8.26 -10.85
CA GLU A 84 -21.63 9.31 -10.59
C GLU A 84 -22.13 10.20 -9.44
N SER A 85 -21.56 10.03 -8.24
CA SER A 85 -21.44 11.13 -7.27
C SER A 85 -19.97 11.40 -6.99
N GLU A 86 -19.45 12.39 -7.72
CA GLU A 86 -18.43 13.37 -7.33
C GLU A 86 -17.59 13.01 -6.08
N GLY A 87 -16.45 12.32 -6.29
CA GLY A 87 -15.58 11.94 -5.17
C GLY A 87 -14.16 11.48 -5.49
N LEU A 88 -13.69 11.48 -6.74
CA LEU A 88 -12.27 11.29 -7.09
C LEU A 88 -11.98 11.71 -8.55
N SER A 89 -12.51 12.85 -8.98
CA SER A 89 -12.46 13.28 -10.39
C SER A 89 -11.05 13.60 -10.92
N GLY A 90 -10.06 13.86 -10.04
CA GLY A 90 -8.67 14.07 -10.45
C GLY A 90 -8.00 12.81 -11.00
N LEU A 91 -8.43 11.64 -10.52
CA LEU A 91 -7.83 10.34 -10.82
C LEU A 91 -8.69 9.54 -11.82
N ALA A 92 -10.00 9.82 -11.84
CA ALA A 92 -10.93 9.27 -12.83
C ALA A 92 -10.70 9.79 -14.27
N LYS A 93 -10.05 10.95 -14.45
CA LYS A 93 -9.79 11.52 -15.79
C LYS A 93 -8.74 10.75 -16.61
N MET A 94 -7.99 9.85 -15.99
CA MET A 94 -7.11 8.88 -16.67
C MET A 94 -7.80 7.56 -17.04
N ARG A 95 -9.12 7.45 -16.83
CA ARG A 95 -9.91 6.25 -17.19
C ARG A 95 -10.30 6.20 -18.68
N GLY A 96 -9.79 7.11 -19.50
CA GLY A 96 -10.15 7.30 -20.92
C GLY A 96 -9.03 7.00 -21.91
N SER A 97 -8.35 5.85 -21.81
CA SER A 97 -7.62 5.24 -22.94
C SER A 97 -7.11 3.83 -22.60
N PHE A 98 -8.03 2.87 -22.54
CA PHE A 98 -7.75 1.55 -23.08
C PHE A 98 -8.92 1.24 -24.01
N SER A 99 -8.82 1.83 -25.20
CA SER A 99 -9.83 1.71 -26.24
C SER A 99 -9.98 0.25 -26.62
N SER A 100 -11.24 -0.16 -26.73
CA SER A 100 -11.75 -1.39 -27.33
C SER A 100 -10.82 -1.94 -28.40
N VAL A 101 -10.34 -3.18 -28.20
CA VAL A 101 -9.99 -4.01 -29.35
C VAL A 101 -11.32 -4.27 -30.07
N ASP A 102 -11.49 -3.69 -31.25
CA ASP A 102 -12.70 -3.81 -32.06
C ASP A 102 -13.02 -5.27 -32.35
N LEU A 103 -14.04 -5.80 -31.67
CA LEU A 103 -14.69 -7.05 -32.03
C LEU A 103 -15.64 -6.79 -33.20
N HIS A 104 -15.09 -6.76 -34.41
CA HIS A 104 -15.88 -7.17 -35.56
C HIS A 104 -16.13 -8.67 -35.49
N GLN A 105 -17.41 -8.96 -35.27
CA GLN A 105 -18.04 -10.26 -35.27
C GLN A 105 -17.58 -11.15 -36.43
N ARG A 106 -16.93 -12.27 -36.12
CA ARG A 106 -16.93 -13.44 -37.01
C ARG A 106 -17.05 -14.74 -36.22
N LYS A 107 -18.19 -15.39 -36.44
CA LYS A 107 -18.65 -16.69 -35.94
C LYS A 107 -17.75 -17.82 -36.48
N LYS A 108 -17.37 -18.83 -35.65
CA LYS A 108 -17.54 -20.30 -35.86
C LYS A 108 -16.65 -21.18 -34.94
N ARG A 109 -17.30 -21.97 -34.07
CA ARG A 109 -17.06 -23.37 -33.61
C ARG A 109 -15.65 -23.99 -33.78
N SER A 110 -15.06 -24.48 -32.68
CA SER A 110 -15.01 -25.91 -32.27
C SER A 110 -14.25 -26.07 -30.93
N SER A 111 -14.59 -27.13 -30.22
CA SER A 111 -14.15 -27.53 -28.88
C SER A 111 -12.77 -28.19 -28.86
N GLU A 112 -11.86 -27.69 -28.01
CA GLU A 112 -10.72 -28.42 -27.43
C GLU A 112 -10.43 -27.84 -26.03
N PRO A 113 -10.05 -28.68 -25.05
CA PRO A 113 -9.73 -28.22 -23.71
C PRO A 113 -8.34 -27.60 -23.74
N ASP A 114 -8.25 -26.27 -23.68
CA ASP A 114 -6.98 -25.60 -23.46
C ASP A 114 -6.43 -26.05 -22.11
N SER A 115 -5.25 -26.65 -22.17
CA SER A 115 -4.39 -26.93 -21.05
C SER A 115 -4.30 -25.68 -20.18
N ILE A 116 -4.84 -25.76 -18.96
CA ILE A 116 -4.60 -24.77 -17.92
C ILE A 116 -3.10 -24.90 -17.61
N SER A 117 -2.28 -24.07 -18.26
CA SER A 117 -1.05 -23.63 -17.62
C SER A 117 -1.51 -22.92 -16.36
N GLU A 118 -1.16 -23.48 -15.21
CA GLU A 118 -1.22 -22.78 -13.93
C GLU A 118 -0.27 -21.59 -14.06
N GLU A 119 -0.73 -20.50 -14.68
CA GLU A 119 -0.11 -19.20 -14.51
C GLU A 119 -0.27 -18.91 -13.02
N GLU A 120 0.83 -19.00 -12.27
CA GLU A 120 0.86 -18.63 -10.85
C GLU A 120 0.25 -17.24 -10.75
N GLU A 121 -0.95 -17.14 -10.18
CA GLU A 121 -1.63 -15.87 -10.05
C GLU A 121 -0.72 -14.94 -9.26
N GLU A 122 -0.27 -13.85 -9.89
CA GLU A 122 0.68 -12.90 -9.32
C GLU A 122 0.16 -12.42 -7.95
N GLN A 123 0.70 -12.99 -6.87
CA GLN A 123 0.26 -12.75 -5.50
C GLN A 123 1.14 -11.67 -4.88
N TRP A 124 0.51 -10.66 -4.30
CA TRP A 124 1.18 -9.61 -3.56
C TRP A 124 1.14 -9.91 -2.09
N THR A 125 2.25 -9.65 -1.40
CA THR A 125 2.30 -9.58 0.06
C THR A 125 2.31 -8.11 0.46
N LEU A 126 1.41 -7.73 1.35
CA LEU A 126 1.24 -6.38 1.86
C LEU A 126 1.79 -6.31 3.28
N TYR A 127 2.56 -5.25 3.56
CA TYR A 127 3.30 -5.09 4.80
C TYR A 127 2.93 -3.78 5.49
N GLY A 128 2.92 -3.83 6.82
CA GLY A 128 2.97 -2.64 7.63
C GLY A 128 1.65 -1.93 7.84
N LEU A 129 1.74 -0.79 8.52
CA LEU A 129 0.59 0.08 8.78
C LEU A 129 -0.20 0.40 7.52
N PHE A 130 0.51 0.68 6.43
CA PHE A 130 -0.08 1.14 5.18
C PHE A 130 -0.37 0.01 4.18
N GLN A 131 -0.05 -1.24 4.53
CA GLN A 131 -0.28 -2.41 3.67
C GLN A 131 0.38 -2.24 2.29
N LEU A 132 1.68 -1.95 2.30
CA LEU A 132 2.50 -1.67 1.12
C LEU A 132 3.04 -2.96 0.49
N SER A 133 3.05 -3.04 -0.83
CA SER A 133 3.37 -4.29 -1.54
C SER A 133 4.86 -4.54 -1.75
N ASP A 134 5.28 -5.78 -1.51
CA ASP A 134 6.57 -6.36 -1.92
C ASP A 134 6.81 -6.46 -3.43
N HIS A 135 5.88 -6.05 -4.29
CA HIS A 135 6.08 -5.98 -5.75
C HIS A 135 6.58 -4.61 -6.20
N LEU A 136 6.21 -3.55 -5.47
CA LEU A 136 6.49 -2.17 -5.87
C LEU A 136 7.30 -1.38 -4.84
N VAL A 137 7.19 -1.73 -3.56
CA VAL A 137 7.62 -0.86 -2.46
C VAL A 137 8.87 -1.36 -1.78
N CYS A 138 8.85 -2.59 -1.29
CA CYS A 138 9.90 -3.19 -0.46
C CYS A 138 10.38 -4.52 -1.05
N SER A 139 11.50 -5.05 -0.58
CA SER A 139 12.00 -6.36 -1.01
C SER A 139 12.51 -7.21 0.16
N ASP A 140 12.38 -8.53 0.05
CA ASP A 140 12.80 -9.49 1.10
C ASP A 140 14.28 -9.88 1.01
N GLY A 141 15.12 -9.00 0.44
CA GLY A 141 16.57 -9.19 0.37
C GLY A 141 17.07 -10.21 -0.68
N ALA A 142 16.20 -10.82 -1.48
CA ALA A 142 16.61 -11.77 -2.53
C ALA A 142 17.28 -11.09 -3.75
N THR A 143 17.07 -9.79 -3.95
CA THR A 143 17.84 -8.87 -4.81
C THR A 143 17.17 -7.49 -4.72
N PRO A 144 17.89 -6.40 -4.45
CA PRO A 144 17.30 -5.06 -4.54
C PRO A 144 16.89 -4.84 -6.01
N SER A 145 15.58 -4.75 -6.28
CA SER A 145 15.16 -4.20 -7.57
C SER A 145 15.37 -2.70 -7.46
N PRO A 146 16.26 -2.07 -8.25
CA PRO A 146 16.54 -0.63 -8.16
C PRO A 146 15.30 0.23 -8.46
N ASP A 147 14.25 -0.38 -9.01
CA ASP A 147 13.00 0.28 -9.38
C ASP A 147 11.95 0.32 -8.26
N ARG A 148 12.25 -0.18 -7.04
CA ARG A 148 11.33 -0.10 -5.91
C ARG A 148 11.12 1.36 -5.49
N ILE A 149 9.90 1.70 -5.11
CA ILE A 149 9.51 3.09 -4.83
C ILE A 149 10.25 3.64 -3.62
N CYS A 150 10.44 2.83 -2.58
CA CYS A 150 11.03 3.27 -1.31
C CYS A 150 12.41 2.67 -1.05
N ASN A 151 12.79 1.60 -1.76
CA ASN A 151 14.08 0.94 -1.63
C ASN A 151 14.40 0.53 -0.17
N VAL A 152 13.41 -0.04 0.52
CA VAL A 152 13.52 -0.57 1.89
C VAL A 152 13.35 -2.09 1.90
N THR A 153 13.80 -2.75 2.97
CA THR A 153 13.47 -4.15 3.24
C THR A 153 12.04 -4.27 3.76
N CYS A 154 11.29 -5.31 3.40
CA CYS A 154 9.91 -5.44 3.90
C CYS A 154 9.85 -5.63 5.43
N SER A 155 10.93 -6.09 6.06
CA SER A 155 11.07 -6.13 7.51
C SER A 155 11.07 -4.75 8.17
N ALA A 156 11.51 -3.70 7.47
CA ALA A 156 11.51 -2.34 8.00
C ALA A 156 10.09 -1.77 8.08
N LEU A 157 9.21 -2.21 7.18
CA LEU A 157 7.80 -1.81 7.19
C LEU A 157 6.95 -2.56 8.23
N VAL A 158 7.52 -3.48 9.01
CA VAL A 158 6.77 -4.28 10.00
C VAL A 158 7.34 -4.23 11.41
N ASP A 159 8.32 -3.36 11.64
CA ASP A 159 8.87 -3.09 12.96
C ASP A 159 8.05 -2.01 13.71
N ASP A 160 8.53 -1.50 14.84
CA ASP A 160 7.85 -0.49 15.65
C ASP A 160 8.15 0.95 15.22
N ASP A 161 9.21 1.17 14.45
CA ASP A 161 9.57 2.48 13.93
C ASP A 161 8.75 2.75 12.66
N ILE A 162 8.01 3.85 12.67
CA ILE A 162 7.10 4.20 11.56
C ILE A 162 7.66 5.33 10.70
N GLU A 163 8.89 5.75 10.97
CA GLU A 163 9.54 6.82 10.23
C GLU A 163 9.74 6.47 8.75
N ASP A 164 10.23 5.27 8.47
CA ASP A 164 10.47 4.80 7.11
C ASP A 164 9.15 4.48 6.39
N ASP A 165 8.16 3.93 7.11
CA ASP A 165 6.80 3.74 6.63
C ASP A 165 6.19 5.05 6.11
N ILE A 166 6.19 6.10 6.94
CA ILE A 166 5.60 7.40 6.60
C ILE A 166 6.39 8.06 5.45
N SER A 167 7.73 7.99 5.51
CA SER A 167 8.59 8.50 4.43
C SER A 167 8.29 7.80 3.11
N CYS A 168 8.03 6.50 3.15
CA CYS A 168 7.68 5.72 1.99
C CYS A 168 6.32 6.13 1.39
N VAL A 169 5.31 6.41 2.23
CA VAL A 169 4.03 6.97 1.77
C VAL A 169 4.23 8.32 1.07
N PHE A 170 5.09 9.20 1.59
CA PHE A 170 5.42 10.45 0.90
C PHE A 170 6.11 10.23 -0.45
N ASN A 171 6.98 9.23 -0.57
CA ASN A 171 7.58 8.86 -1.87
C ASN A 171 6.52 8.40 -2.88
N ILE A 172 5.53 7.63 -2.43
CA ILE A 172 4.40 7.21 -3.28
C ILE A 172 3.59 8.43 -3.71
N ILE A 173 3.20 9.31 -2.78
CA ILE A 173 2.46 10.55 -3.06
C ILE A 173 3.23 11.44 -4.04
N SER A 174 4.53 11.61 -3.83
CA SER A 174 5.41 12.36 -4.72
C SER A 174 5.42 11.77 -6.14
N LYS A 175 5.44 10.44 -6.28
CA LYS A 175 5.29 9.79 -7.60
C LYS A 175 3.92 10.01 -8.23
N VAL A 176 2.84 10.13 -7.44
CA VAL A 176 1.51 10.49 -7.98
C VAL A 176 1.52 11.93 -8.50
N ILE A 177 2.04 12.89 -7.73
CA ILE A 177 2.07 14.32 -8.08
C ILE A 177 2.95 14.58 -9.31
N ASN A 178 4.16 14.02 -9.28
CA ASN A 178 5.18 14.27 -10.31
C ASN A 178 5.04 13.36 -11.53
N GLY A 179 4.30 12.26 -11.41
CA GLY A 179 4.22 11.21 -12.43
C GLY A 179 3.45 11.58 -13.69
N GLY A 180 2.61 12.63 -13.65
CA GLY A 180 1.87 13.13 -14.82
C GLY A 180 1.20 12.02 -15.65
N PHE A 181 1.27 12.15 -16.98
CA PHE A 181 0.77 11.12 -17.92
C PHE A 181 1.58 9.82 -17.90
N ALA A 182 2.86 9.86 -17.50
CA ALA A 182 3.77 8.71 -17.51
C ALA A 182 3.38 7.64 -16.49
N MET A 183 2.79 8.04 -15.37
CA MET A 183 2.27 7.10 -14.36
C MET A 183 0.99 6.42 -14.81
N GLY A 184 0.20 7.03 -15.72
CA GLY A 184 -1.06 6.51 -16.26
C GLY A 184 -0.98 5.12 -16.91
N HIS A 185 0.22 4.73 -17.34
CA HIS A 185 0.48 3.44 -18.00
C HIS A 185 0.99 2.33 -17.08
N LYS A 186 1.14 2.57 -15.76
CA LYS A 186 1.60 1.55 -14.79
C LYS A 186 0.42 0.98 -13.98
N PRO A 187 -0.22 -0.12 -14.43
CA PRO A 187 -1.41 -0.65 -13.79
C PRO A 187 -1.17 -1.15 -12.36
N GLU A 188 0.02 -1.69 -12.06
CA GLU A 188 0.37 -2.12 -10.70
C GLU A 188 0.44 -0.93 -9.76
N PHE A 189 1.11 0.15 -10.18
CA PHE A 189 1.19 1.36 -9.36
C PHE A 189 -0.19 1.93 -9.00
N TRP A 190 -1.09 2.03 -9.98
CA TRP A 190 -2.44 2.53 -9.70
C TRP A 190 -3.30 1.56 -8.88
N ARG A 191 -3.07 0.25 -8.98
CA ARG A 191 -3.68 -0.71 -8.06
C ARG A 191 -3.25 -0.43 -6.63
N MET A 192 -1.96 -0.22 -6.40
CA MET A 192 -1.43 0.11 -5.07
C MET A 192 -1.96 1.45 -4.55
N VAL A 193 -1.98 2.51 -5.38
CA VAL A 193 -2.56 3.81 -4.98
C VAL A 193 -4.04 3.67 -4.61
N ARG A 194 -4.79 2.82 -5.34
CA ARG A 194 -6.19 2.54 -5.02
C ARG A 194 -6.38 1.75 -3.72
N LEU A 195 -5.40 0.94 -3.30
CA LEU A 195 -5.42 0.32 -1.97
C LEU A 195 -5.29 1.41 -0.90
N LEU A 196 -4.28 2.28 -1.02
CA LEU A 196 -4.04 3.37 -0.05
C LEU A 196 -5.19 4.37 0.09
N PHE A 197 -5.97 4.55 -0.97
CA PHE A 197 -7.10 5.49 -1.02
C PHE A 197 -8.35 4.75 -1.50
N GLN A 198 -8.84 3.84 -0.65
CA GLN A 198 -9.97 2.99 -0.94
C GLN A 198 -11.32 3.76 -0.90
N PRO A 199 -12.32 3.35 -1.72
CA PRO A 199 -13.61 4.04 -1.79
C PRO A 199 -14.39 4.07 -0.47
N GLU A 200 -14.20 3.07 0.38
CA GLU A 200 -14.81 3.00 1.71
C GLU A 200 -14.42 4.19 2.60
N CYS A 201 -13.32 4.88 2.30
CA CYS A 201 -12.84 6.07 3.01
C CYS A 201 -13.21 7.38 2.32
N ASP A 202 -13.96 7.38 1.21
CA ASP A 202 -14.14 8.58 0.39
C ASP A 202 -14.90 9.72 1.06
N ASN A 203 -15.78 9.38 2.01
CA ASN A 203 -16.61 10.33 2.74
C ASN A 203 -15.92 10.88 4.01
N GLU A 204 -14.70 10.43 4.31
CA GLU A 204 -13.98 10.89 5.50
C GLU A 204 -13.37 12.28 5.27
N THR A 205 -13.81 13.25 6.06
CA THR A 205 -13.18 14.59 6.14
C THR A 205 -12.26 14.69 7.35
N ALA A 206 -11.23 15.53 7.28
CA ALA A 206 -10.28 15.68 8.38
C ALA A 206 -10.95 16.21 9.65
N GLU A 207 -11.91 17.12 9.51
CA GLU A 207 -12.64 17.72 10.62
C GLU A 207 -13.45 16.69 11.39
N HIS A 208 -14.12 15.77 10.68
CA HIS A 208 -14.94 14.73 11.30
C HIS A 208 -14.08 13.56 11.81
N TYR A 209 -13.21 13.02 10.97
CA TYR A 209 -12.46 11.80 11.27
C TYR A 209 -11.49 11.98 12.44
N PHE A 210 -10.95 13.19 12.61
CA PHE A 210 -10.02 13.54 13.69
C PHE A 210 -10.66 14.38 14.81
N ALA A 211 -12.00 14.50 14.88
CA ALA A 211 -12.67 15.32 15.89
C ALA A 211 -12.31 14.96 17.34
N GLU A 212 -11.96 13.70 17.59
CA GLU A 212 -11.58 13.19 18.91
C GLU A 212 -10.08 13.35 19.22
N CYS A 213 -9.26 13.67 18.21
CA CYS A 213 -7.84 13.93 18.40
C CYS A 213 -7.68 15.29 19.04
N LYS A 214 -7.23 15.29 20.30
CA LYS A 214 -6.93 16.51 21.03
C LYS A 214 -5.66 17.13 20.46
N ASP A 215 -5.67 18.45 20.29
CA ASP A 215 -4.44 19.21 20.05
C ASP A 215 -3.54 19.08 21.29
N GLN A 216 -2.39 18.42 21.15
CA GLN A 216 -1.36 18.30 22.17
C GLN A 216 -0.01 18.76 21.65
#